data_AF-A0A9W6VIC5-F1
#
_entry.id   AF-A0A9W6VIC5-F1
#
_cell.length_a   1.000
_cell.length_b   1.000
_cell.length_c   1.000
_cell.angle_alpha   90.00
_cell.angle_beta   90.00
_cell.angle_gamma   90.00
#
_symmetry.space_group_name_H-M   'P 1'
#
loop_
_entity.id
_entity.type
_entity.pdbx_description
1 polymer ?
#
loop_
_entity_poly.entity_id
_entity_poly.type
_entity_poly.pdbx_seq_one_letter_code
_entity_poly.pdbx_strand_id
1 'polypeptide(L)'
;MGVTVSTGITTSVRLDKAEAENERMRQVPMETLLSGLLERLDDEDLAEVCDTLSWKFQDNGTEMLDTVRSWLDGDDIRRIEAALTINDGFLFRTREESETAFTKLVARLPQFRKRTEAILQAWDARCRPKAVRDVVEGTWPISTAAQIYGVSEDRLRRWVEESPE
;
A
#
# COMPACT_ATOMS: atom_id res chain seq x y z
N MET A 1 40.97 -28.30 -45.79
CA MET A 1 40.64 -27.85 -44.43
C MET A 1 39.86 -26.56 -44.55
N GLY A 2 38.59 -26.54 -44.15
CA GLY A 2 37.77 -25.32 -44.15
C GLY A 2 36.86 -25.37 -42.93
N VAL A 3 37.18 -24.57 -41.92
CA VAL A 3 36.37 -24.42 -40.70
C VAL A 3 35.28 -23.39 -41.00
N THR A 4 34.01 -23.78 -40.81
CA THR A 4 32.87 -22.87 -40.91
C THR A 4 32.54 -22.39 -39.50
N VAL A 5 32.61 -21.07 -39.27
CA VAL A 5 32.28 -20.44 -37.97
C VAL A 5 30.80 -20.09 -37.94
N SER A 6 30.09 -20.64 -36.94
CA SER A 6 28.67 -20.40 -36.68
C SER A 6 28.47 -18.99 -36.08
N THR A 7 27.81 -18.12 -36.83
CA THR A 7 27.44 -16.74 -36.44
C THR A 7 26.01 -16.61 -35.87
N GLY A 8 25.30 -17.72 -35.67
CA GLY A 8 23.86 -17.68 -35.36
C GLY A 8 23.47 -17.31 -33.92
N ILE A 9 24.36 -17.51 -32.93
CA ILE A 9 23.97 -17.44 -31.51
C ILE A 9 24.04 -16.01 -30.95
N THR A 10 24.94 -15.16 -31.46
CA THR A 10 25.18 -13.81 -30.88
C THR A 10 24.12 -12.77 -31.29
N THR A 11 23.43 -12.97 -32.40
CA THR A 11 22.42 -12.03 -32.91
C THR A 11 21.08 -12.18 -32.19
N SER A 12 20.66 -13.41 -31.87
CA SER A 12 19.40 -13.69 -31.16
C SER A 12 19.37 -13.05 -29.77
N VAL A 13 20.43 -13.26 -28.97
CA VAL A 13 20.51 -12.74 -27.60
C VAL A 13 20.57 -11.21 -27.54
N ARG A 14 21.09 -10.54 -28.58
CA ARG A 14 21.15 -9.07 -28.66
C ARG A 14 19.82 -8.44 -29.05
N LEU A 15 19.02 -9.11 -29.88
CA LEU A 15 17.66 -8.67 -30.23
C LEU A 15 16.70 -8.82 -29.05
N ASP A 16 16.73 -9.96 -28.35
CA ASP A 16 15.89 -10.19 -27.16
C ASP A 16 16.18 -9.17 -26.05
N LYS A 17 17.46 -8.80 -25.87
CA LYS A 17 17.87 -7.80 -24.89
C LYS A 17 17.45 -6.38 -25.30
N ALA A 18 17.58 -6.03 -26.58
CA ALA A 18 17.18 -4.72 -27.10
C ALA A 18 15.66 -4.54 -27.09
N GLU A 19 14.87 -5.58 -27.38
CA GLU A 19 13.41 -5.55 -27.29
C GLU A 19 12.94 -5.45 -25.83
N ALA A 20 13.54 -6.19 -24.90
CA ALA A 20 13.24 -6.07 -23.47
C ALA A 20 13.62 -4.68 -22.89
N GLU A 21 14.70 -4.08 -23.39
CA GLU A 21 15.14 -2.74 -22.99
C GLU A 21 14.24 -1.64 -23.58
N ASN A 22 13.74 -1.84 -24.80
CA ASN A 22 12.78 -0.95 -25.47
C ASN A 22 11.35 -1.07 -24.87
N GLU A 23 10.95 -2.28 -24.44
CA GLU A 23 9.70 -2.51 -23.70
C GLU A 23 9.76 -1.88 -22.31
N ARG A 24 10.90 -1.98 -21.60
CA ARG A 24 11.14 -1.24 -20.35
C ARG A 24 11.11 0.27 -20.53
N MET A 25 11.65 0.79 -21.64
CA MET A 25 11.59 2.22 -21.96
C MET A 25 10.17 2.71 -22.30
N ARG A 26 9.23 1.81 -22.63
CA ARG A 26 7.82 2.14 -22.89
C ARG A 26 6.93 2.09 -21.65
N GLN A 27 7.41 1.55 -20.54
CA GLN A 27 6.65 1.56 -19.30
C GLN A 27 6.67 2.97 -18.70
N VAL A 28 5.50 3.61 -18.70
CA VAL A 28 5.32 4.88 -17.99
C VAL A 28 5.45 4.59 -16.48
N PRO A 29 6.34 5.28 -15.75
CA PRO A 29 6.49 5.06 -14.32
C PRO A 29 5.16 5.29 -13.58
N MET A 30 4.87 4.45 -12.58
CA MET A 30 3.65 4.54 -11.79
C MET A 30 3.43 5.94 -11.21
N GLU A 31 4.50 6.58 -10.73
CA GLU A 31 4.44 7.97 -10.24
C GLU A 31 3.97 8.96 -11.31
N THR A 32 4.38 8.78 -12.57
CA THR A 32 3.96 9.65 -13.68
C THR A 32 2.47 9.48 -13.96
N LEU A 33 1.97 8.24 -13.95
CA LEU A 33 0.54 7.95 -14.13
C LEU A 33 -0.30 8.55 -13.00
N LEU A 34 0.08 8.28 -11.75
CA LEU A 34 -0.64 8.76 -10.57
C LEU A 34 -0.60 10.28 -10.44
N SER A 35 0.53 10.93 -10.79
CA SER A 35 0.59 12.40 -10.83
C SER A 35 -0.34 12.97 -11.90
N GLY A 36 -0.40 12.35 -13.08
CA GLY A 36 -1.33 12.75 -14.13
C GLY A 36 -2.80 12.57 -13.75
N LEU A 37 -3.13 11.51 -13.01
CA LEU A 37 -4.47 11.30 -12.46
C LEU A 37 -4.80 12.34 -11.39
N LEU A 38 -3.88 12.56 -10.44
CA LEU A 38 -4.03 13.56 -9.38
C LEU A 38 -4.27 14.96 -9.94
N GLU A 39 -3.69 15.31 -11.07
CA GLU A 39 -3.93 16.60 -11.74
C GLU A 39 -5.37 16.77 -12.26
N ARG A 40 -6.05 15.68 -12.59
CA ARG A 40 -7.34 15.66 -13.32
C ARG A 40 -8.52 15.26 -12.45
N LEU A 41 -8.26 14.52 -11.39
CA LEU A 41 -9.23 14.01 -10.43
C LEU A 41 -9.10 14.76 -9.12
N ASP A 42 -10.18 14.79 -8.34
CA ASP A 42 -10.08 15.10 -6.93
C ASP A 42 -9.58 13.87 -6.13
N ASP A 43 -9.35 14.06 -4.83
CA ASP A 43 -8.77 13.03 -3.97
C ASP A 43 -9.68 11.82 -3.80
N GLU A 44 -11.02 12.02 -3.84
CA GLU A 44 -12.01 10.94 -3.67
C GLU A 44 -12.09 10.09 -4.94
N ASP A 45 -12.21 10.73 -6.11
CA ASP A 45 -12.19 10.07 -7.41
C ASP A 45 -10.87 9.32 -7.64
N LEU A 46 -9.74 9.93 -7.25
CA LEU A 46 -8.44 9.28 -7.33
C LEU A 46 -8.37 8.04 -6.42
N ALA A 47 -8.93 8.11 -5.21
CA ALA A 47 -8.98 6.99 -4.30
C ALA A 47 -9.81 5.83 -4.85
N GLU A 48 -10.98 6.11 -5.44
CA GLU A 48 -11.82 5.08 -6.08
C GLU A 48 -11.10 4.40 -7.26
N VAL A 49 -10.42 5.19 -8.09
CA VAL A 49 -9.62 4.67 -9.20
C VAL A 49 -8.48 3.79 -8.68
N CYS A 50 -7.76 4.24 -7.65
CA CYS A 50 -6.66 3.47 -7.06
C CYS A 50 -7.18 2.15 -6.44
N ASP A 51 -8.30 2.17 -5.70
CA ASP A 51 -8.90 0.96 -5.15
C ASP A 51 -9.26 -0.02 -6.28
N THR A 52 -9.93 0.46 -7.32
CA THR A 52 -10.30 -0.35 -8.49
C THR A 52 -9.06 -0.96 -9.17
N LEU A 53 -8.02 -0.16 -9.39
CA LEU A 53 -6.81 -0.58 -10.09
C LEU A 53 -6.00 -1.59 -9.27
N SER A 54 -6.03 -1.51 -7.94
CA SER A 54 -5.28 -2.43 -7.07
C SER A 54 -5.62 -3.90 -7.38
N TRP A 55 -6.89 -4.20 -7.68
CA TRP A 55 -7.35 -5.54 -8.02
C TRP A 55 -7.14 -5.94 -9.48
N LYS A 56 -6.68 -5.02 -10.34
CA LYS A 56 -6.48 -5.26 -11.78
C LYS A 56 -5.03 -5.49 -12.14
N PHE A 57 -4.09 -5.05 -11.30
CA PHE A 57 -2.68 -5.31 -11.53
C PHE A 57 -2.26 -6.71 -11.10
N GLN A 58 -1.27 -7.28 -11.79
CA GLN A 58 -0.74 -8.62 -11.48
C GLN A 58 -0.06 -8.69 -10.10
N ASP A 59 0.44 -7.57 -9.60
CA ASP A 59 1.08 -7.42 -8.30
C ASP A 59 0.10 -6.99 -7.19
N ASN A 60 -1.21 -7.02 -7.47
CA ASN A 60 -2.28 -6.51 -6.61
C ASN A 60 -2.07 -5.03 -6.21
N GLY A 61 -1.52 -4.22 -7.11
CA GLY A 61 -1.33 -2.79 -6.90
C GLY A 61 -0.17 -2.45 -5.96
N THR A 62 0.76 -3.39 -5.72
CA THR A 62 1.91 -3.18 -4.82
C THR A 62 2.73 -1.96 -5.23
N GLU A 63 3.12 -1.83 -6.50
CA GLU A 63 3.91 -0.69 -6.99
C GLU A 63 3.15 0.65 -6.85
N MET A 64 1.85 0.63 -7.10
CA MET A 64 0.97 1.80 -6.93
C MET A 64 0.90 2.22 -5.46
N LEU A 65 0.65 1.28 -4.55
CA LEU A 65 0.59 1.55 -3.11
C LEU A 65 1.95 1.96 -2.55
N ASP A 66 3.07 1.41 -3.05
CA ASP A 66 4.42 1.88 -2.72
C ASP A 66 4.61 3.34 -3.14
N THR A 67 4.17 3.70 -4.35
CA THR A 67 4.23 5.07 -4.86
C THR A 67 3.41 6.02 -3.99
N VAL A 68 2.17 5.66 -3.66
CA VAL A 68 1.31 6.49 -2.80
C VAL A 68 1.86 6.58 -1.38
N ARG A 69 2.45 5.50 -0.84
CA ARG A 69 3.15 5.56 0.46
C ARG A 69 4.31 6.56 0.44
N SER A 70 5.08 6.60 -0.66
CA SER A 70 6.19 7.55 -0.80
C SER A 70 5.75 9.01 -0.75
N TRP A 71 4.51 9.31 -1.12
CA TRP A 71 3.95 10.65 -1.03
C TRP A 71 3.81 11.14 0.42
N LEU A 72 3.57 10.25 1.38
CA LEU A 72 3.52 10.59 2.80
C LEU A 72 4.89 11.03 3.36
N ASP A 73 5.98 10.60 2.70
CA ASP A 73 7.35 10.99 3.03
C ASP A 73 7.79 12.26 2.27
N GLY A 74 7.00 12.75 1.31
CA GLY A 74 7.22 14.03 0.61
C GLY A 74 6.72 15.25 1.38
N ASP A 75 6.88 16.44 0.80
CA ASP A 75 6.40 17.71 1.39
C ASP A 75 5.24 18.36 0.58
N ASP A 76 4.82 17.72 -0.52
CA ASP A 76 3.70 18.18 -1.34
C ASP A 76 2.36 17.86 -0.64
N ILE A 77 1.72 18.91 -0.14
CA ILE A 77 0.45 18.82 0.59
C ILE A 77 -0.63 18.10 -0.22
N ARG A 78 -0.74 18.35 -1.53
CA ARG A 78 -1.77 17.74 -2.37
C ARG A 78 -1.56 16.24 -2.51
N ARG A 79 -0.31 15.82 -2.71
CA ARG A 79 0.05 14.38 -2.75
C ARG A 79 -0.20 13.69 -1.41
N ILE A 80 0.05 14.36 -0.30
CA ILE A 80 -0.22 13.82 1.04
C ILE A 80 -1.72 13.69 1.29
N GLU A 81 -2.52 14.71 0.94
CA GLU A 81 -3.98 14.66 1.07
C GLU A 81 -4.57 13.50 0.26
N ALA A 82 -4.17 13.38 -1.00
CA ALA A 82 -4.52 12.23 -1.84
C ALA A 82 -4.12 10.89 -1.21
N ALA A 83 -2.89 10.76 -0.72
CA ALA A 83 -2.41 9.52 -0.08
C ALA A 83 -3.21 9.16 1.18
N LEU A 84 -3.59 10.14 1.99
CA LEU A 84 -4.44 9.92 3.17
C LEU A 84 -5.88 9.58 2.81
N THR A 85 -6.38 10.02 1.66
CA THR A 85 -7.71 9.68 1.14
C THR A 85 -7.74 8.27 0.54
N ILE A 86 -6.70 7.88 -0.21
CA ILE A 86 -6.52 6.50 -0.71
C ILE A 86 -6.41 5.47 0.44
N ASN A 87 -6.01 5.90 1.64
CA ASN A 87 -5.80 5.01 2.78
C ASN A 87 -7.08 4.45 3.43
N ASP A 88 -8.29 4.60 2.86
CA ASP A 88 -9.52 4.00 3.43
C ASP A 88 -9.62 2.45 3.27
N GLY A 89 -8.48 1.77 3.18
CA GLY A 89 -8.46 0.31 3.17
C GLY A 89 -7.08 -0.36 3.16
N PHE A 90 -6.08 0.19 2.45
CA PHE A 90 -4.98 -0.68 1.97
C PHE A 90 -3.58 -0.08 1.91
N LEU A 91 -3.35 1.17 2.36
CA LEU A 91 -2.02 1.75 2.19
C LEU A 91 -0.95 1.02 3.03
N PHE A 92 -1.35 0.55 4.21
CA PHE A 92 -0.52 -0.23 5.12
C PHE A 92 -1.18 -1.56 5.45
N ARG A 93 -0.36 -2.59 5.69
CA ARG A 93 -0.85 -3.94 6.01
C ARG A 93 -1.22 -4.07 7.47
N THR A 94 -0.57 -3.29 8.33
CA THR A 94 -0.82 -3.32 9.77
C THR A 94 -1.17 -1.95 10.32
N ARG A 95 -1.88 -1.99 11.44
CA ARG A 95 -2.25 -0.84 12.23
C ARG A 95 -1.03 -0.11 12.79
N GLU A 96 0.02 -0.84 13.14
CA GLU A 96 1.30 -0.34 13.64
C GLU A 96 2.14 0.34 12.56
N GLU A 97 2.15 -0.19 11.33
CA GLU A 97 2.77 0.47 10.17
C GLU A 97 2.12 1.84 9.92
N SER A 98 0.79 1.89 9.92
CA SER A 98 0.04 3.15 9.79
C SER A 98 0.39 4.13 10.90
N GLU A 99 0.41 3.66 12.15
CA GLU A 99 0.75 4.47 13.33
C GLU A 99 2.15 5.08 13.21
N THR A 100 3.11 4.29 12.73
CA THR A 100 4.50 4.71 12.54
C THR A 100 4.60 5.77 11.45
N ALA A 101 3.98 5.53 10.29
CA ALA A 101 4.00 6.47 9.17
C ALA A 101 3.33 7.80 9.54
N PHE A 102 2.17 7.74 10.20
CA PHE A 102 1.44 8.94 10.60
C PHE A 102 2.13 9.72 11.71
N THR A 103 2.78 9.04 12.65
CA THR A 103 3.60 9.72 13.67
C THR A 103 4.71 10.53 13.01
N LYS A 104 5.39 9.96 12.01
CA LYS A 104 6.43 10.67 11.24
C LYS A 104 5.84 11.86 10.44
N LEU A 105 4.73 11.64 9.76
CA LEU A 105 4.05 12.69 9.01
C LEU A 105 3.66 13.85 9.92
N VAL A 106 3.01 13.59 11.05
CA VAL A 106 2.53 14.60 11.99
C VAL A 106 3.67 15.34 12.69
N ALA A 107 4.79 14.67 12.95
CA ALA A 107 5.98 15.32 13.48
C ALA A 107 6.53 16.39 12.52
N ARG A 108 6.38 16.18 11.21
CA ARG A 108 6.86 17.07 10.15
C ARG A 108 5.82 18.10 9.73
N LEU A 109 4.54 17.68 9.66
CA LEU A 109 3.40 18.47 9.19
C LEU A 109 2.22 18.32 10.16
N PRO A 110 2.21 19.08 11.28
CA PRO A 110 1.24 18.92 12.36
C PRO A 110 -0.23 19.07 11.95
N GLN A 111 -0.52 19.76 10.84
CA GLN A 111 -1.88 19.95 10.31
C GLN A 111 -2.61 18.65 10.00
N PHE A 112 -1.88 17.57 9.68
CA PHE A 112 -2.48 16.27 9.36
C PHE A 112 -2.90 15.45 10.59
N ARG A 113 -2.58 15.89 11.81
CA ARG A 113 -2.85 15.17 13.06
C ARG A 113 -4.28 14.64 13.14
N LYS A 114 -5.25 15.56 13.04
CA LYS A 114 -6.68 15.21 13.16
C LYS A 114 -7.11 14.18 12.10
N ARG A 115 -6.62 14.32 10.87
CA ARG A 115 -6.95 13.40 9.77
C ARG A 115 -6.37 12.02 10.03
N THR A 116 -5.10 11.94 10.41
CA THR A 116 -4.45 10.66 10.72
C THR A 116 -5.08 9.95 11.92
N GLU A 117 -5.42 10.68 12.98
CA GLU A 117 -6.12 10.13 14.15
C GLU A 117 -7.50 9.57 13.77
N ALA A 118 -8.26 10.28 12.92
CA ALA A 118 -9.55 9.81 12.44
C ALA A 118 -9.43 8.50 11.64
N ILE A 119 -8.41 8.38 10.78
CA ILE A 119 -8.18 7.14 10.01
C ILE A 119 -7.85 5.97 10.94
N LEU A 120 -6.97 6.19 11.92
CA LEU A 120 -6.61 5.17 12.90
C LEU A 120 -7.81 4.72 13.76
N GLN A 121 -8.68 5.66 14.14
CA GLN A 121 -9.92 5.36 14.85
C GLN A 121 -10.91 4.57 13.98
N ALA A 122 -11.04 4.91 12.70
CA ALA A 122 -11.89 4.17 11.77
C ALA A 122 -11.42 2.72 11.59
N TRP A 123 -10.10 2.50 11.51
CA TRP A 123 -9.52 1.16 11.51
C TRP A 123 -9.90 0.39 12.77
N ASP A 124 -9.67 0.99 13.94
CA ASP A 124 -9.95 0.34 15.23
C ASP A 124 -11.44 0.02 15.35
N ALA A 125 -12.34 0.92 14.95
CA ALA A 125 -13.79 0.70 14.94
C ALA A 125 -14.23 -0.45 14.02
N ARG A 126 -13.59 -0.61 12.86
CA ARG A 126 -13.87 -1.70 11.91
C ARG A 126 -13.34 -3.05 12.39
N CYS A 127 -12.12 -3.08 12.90
CA CYS A 127 -11.40 -4.32 13.19
C CYS A 127 -11.68 -4.86 14.60
N ARG A 128 -11.76 -3.98 15.61
CA ARG A 128 -11.84 -4.37 17.03
C ARG A 128 -13.03 -5.29 17.35
N PRO A 129 -14.28 -5.00 16.95
CA PRO A 129 -15.42 -5.83 17.37
C PRO A 129 -15.29 -7.28 16.88
N LYS A 130 -14.84 -7.45 15.63
CA LYS A 130 -14.67 -8.77 15.01
C LYS A 130 -13.48 -9.52 15.62
N ALA A 131 -12.36 -8.82 15.81
CA ALA A 131 -11.14 -9.41 16.38
C ALA A 131 -11.34 -9.90 17.82
N VAL A 132 -12.00 -9.09 18.66
CA VAL A 132 -12.31 -9.46 20.04
C VAL A 132 -13.23 -10.68 20.08
N ARG A 133 -14.33 -10.64 19.32
CA ARG A 133 -15.28 -11.75 19.27
C ARG A 133 -14.61 -13.06 18.85
N ASP A 134 -13.82 -13.04 17.77
CA ASP A 134 -13.17 -14.24 17.26
C ASP A 134 -12.18 -14.86 18.29
N VAL A 135 -11.55 -14.05 19.14
CA VAL A 135 -10.69 -14.53 20.22
C VAL A 135 -11.50 -15.07 21.41
N VAL A 136 -12.52 -14.32 21.86
CA VAL A 136 -13.35 -14.69 23.02
C VAL A 136 -14.15 -15.96 22.76
N GLU A 137 -14.70 -16.11 21.56
CA GLU A 137 -15.42 -17.33 21.14
C GLU A 137 -14.48 -18.51 20.83
N GLY A 138 -13.16 -18.30 20.87
CA GLY A 138 -12.18 -19.34 20.58
C GLY A 138 -12.10 -19.74 19.09
N THR A 139 -12.58 -18.88 18.18
CA THR A 139 -12.46 -19.11 16.73
C THR A 139 -10.99 -19.15 16.31
N TRP A 140 -10.18 -18.25 16.87
CA TRP A 140 -8.74 -18.18 16.60
C TRP A 140 -7.95 -17.94 17.89
N PRO A 141 -6.74 -18.53 18.01
CA PRO A 141 -5.76 -18.08 18.99
C PRO A 141 -5.41 -16.61 18.77
N ILE A 142 -5.02 -15.92 19.84
CA ILE A 142 -4.73 -14.48 19.80
C ILE A 142 -3.67 -14.09 18.78
N SER A 143 -2.64 -14.93 18.58
CA SER A 143 -1.59 -14.72 17.60
C SER A 143 -2.11 -14.77 16.17
N THR A 144 -2.98 -15.73 15.86
CA THR A 144 -3.63 -15.87 14.55
C THR A 144 -4.60 -14.72 14.29
N ALA A 145 -5.42 -14.35 15.28
CA ALA A 145 -6.32 -13.21 15.15
C ALA A 145 -5.55 -11.90 14.94
N ALA A 146 -4.47 -11.67 15.70
CA ALA A 146 -3.60 -10.50 15.55
C ALA A 146 -3.07 -10.38 14.11
N GLN A 147 -2.60 -11.49 13.52
CA GLN A 147 -2.15 -11.52 12.13
C GLN A 147 -3.28 -11.23 11.13
N ILE A 148 -4.46 -11.86 11.29
CA ILE A 148 -5.61 -11.69 10.40
C ILE A 148 -6.11 -10.24 10.40
N TYR A 149 -6.15 -9.61 11.58
CA TYR A 149 -6.67 -8.26 11.75
C TYR A 149 -5.61 -7.17 11.60
N GLY A 150 -4.37 -7.54 11.29
CA GLY A 150 -3.26 -6.60 11.07
C GLY A 150 -2.96 -5.75 12.30
N VAL A 151 -2.97 -6.34 13.49
CA VAL A 151 -2.66 -5.68 14.77
C VAL A 151 -1.63 -6.49 15.55
N SER A 152 -0.93 -5.86 16.50
CA SER A 152 -0.07 -6.57 17.45
C SER A 152 -0.88 -7.42 18.45
N GLU A 153 -0.28 -8.52 18.92
CA GLU A 153 -0.88 -9.35 19.98
C GLU A 153 -1.19 -8.54 21.24
N ASP A 154 -0.28 -7.65 21.67
CA ASP A 154 -0.47 -6.83 22.86
C ASP A 154 -1.61 -5.82 22.71
N ARG A 155 -1.84 -5.30 21.49
CA ARG A 155 -3.02 -4.47 21.21
C ARG A 155 -4.29 -5.30 21.30
N LEU A 156 -4.30 -6.49 20.71
CA LEU A 156 -5.46 -7.37 20.74
C LEU A 156 -5.78 -7.86 22.16
N ARG A 157 -4.77 -8.17 22.98
CA ARG A 157 -4.95 -8.50 24.41
C ARG A 157 -5.68 -7.39 25.14
N ARG A 158 -5.21 -6.15 24.99
CA ARG A 158 -5.87 -4.98 25.59
C ARG A 158 -7.31 -4.81 25.12
N TRP A 159 -7.58 -4.99 23.84
CA TRP A 159 -8.96 -4.91 23.33
C TRP A 159 -9.90 -5.93 23.98
N VAL A 160 -9.42 -7.16 24.19
CA VAL A 160 -10.17 -8.22 24.87
C VAL A 160 -10.37 -7.89 26.35
N GLU A 161 -9.32 -7.46 27.05
CA GLU A 161 -9.38 -7.06 28.47
C GLU A 161 -10.35 -5.89 28.72
N GLU A 162 -10.41 -4.93 27.79
CA GLU A 162 -11.28 -3.76 27.85
C GLU A 162 -12.75 -4.04 27.49
N SER A 163 -13.07 -5.25 27.02
CA SER A 163 -14.42 -5.63 26.57
C SER A 163 -15.02 -6.67 27.52
N PRO A 164 -15.40 -6.31 28.76
CA PRO A 164 -16.02 -7.25 29.68
C PRO A 164 -17.33 -7.76 29.07
N GLU A 165 -17.53 -9.08 29.19
CA GLU A 165 -18.70 -9.83 28.72
C GLU A 165 -20.05 -9.20 29.11
#